data_AF-A0A2Y8K2V9-F1
#
_entry.id   AF-A0A2Y8K2V9-F1
#
_cell.length_a   1.000
_cell.length_b   1.000
_cell.length_c   1.000
_cell.angle_alpha   90.00
_cell.angle_beta   90.00
_cell.angle_gamma   90.00
#
_symmetry.space_group_name_H-M   'P 1'
#
loop_
_entity.id
_entity.type
_entity.pdbx_description
1 polymer ?
#
loop_
_entity_poly.entity_id
_entity_poly.type
_entity_poly.pdbx_seq_one_letter_code
_entity_poly.pdbx_strand_id
1 'polypeptide(L)'
;MMPDQQQTPDVKKNVTLTVRNVPSDVDAMITMQARIAGKSKSDFLNAFLTLSFGDLLGNFIRTSELVMLMDKEIARFAGRELTAQWFESELTPAYNRIYCRLLNLENEEDIKKMMMSNIPYLEQRTRQIRYSHIPFLPRGISLTLAMFCEAAGRDKQTIAGFYDELWFVVDKEQFYREINELRMAKKLESLPEH
;
A
#
# COMPACT_ATOMS: atom_id res chain seq x y z
N MET A 1 28.07 3.14 27.83
CA MET A 1 27.12 2.10 28.27
C MET A 1 25.76 2.77 28.33
N MET A 2 24.98 2.65 27.25
CA MET A 2 23.63 3.20 27.15
C MET A 2 22.65 2.10 27.58
N PRO A 3 21.58 2.40 28.31
CA PRO A 3 20.66 1.36 28.77
C PRO A 3 19.85 0.82 27.59
N ASP A 4 19.79 -0.51 27.49
CA ASP A 4 18.87 -1.26 26.63
C ASP A 4 17.44 -0.80 26.87
N GLN A 5 16.83 -0.16 25.87
CA GLN A 5 15.39 0.02 25.83
C GLN A 5 14.77 -1.32 25.43
N GLN A 6 14.31 -2.07 26.43
CA GLN A 6 13.45 -3.23 26.23
C GLN A 6 12.22 -2.81 25.42
N GLN A 7 12.16 -3.25 24.16
CA GLN A 7 10.93 -3.25 23.37
C GLN A 7 9.88 -4.07 24.13
N THR A 8 8.85 -3.40 24.62
CA THR A 8 7.65 -4.06 25.10
C THR A 8 6.93 -4.65 23.89
N PRO A 9 6.50 -5.93 23.94
CA PRO A 9 5.76 -6.52 22.84
C PRO A 9 4.47 -5.73 22.62
N ASP A 10 4.20 -5.39 21.36
CA ASP A 10 3.04 -4.62 20.94
C ASP A 10 1.77 -5.46 21.17
N VAL A 11 1.20 -5.37 22.38
CA VAL A 11 -0.07 -6.02 22.72
C VAL A 11 -1.13 -5.36 21.84
N LYS A 12 -1.71 -6.10 20.88
CA LYS A 12 -2.88 -5.66 20.12
C LYS A 12 -3.95 -5.16 21.09
N LYS A 13 -4.04 -3.84 21.28
CA LYS A 13 -5.05 -3.20 22.12
C LYS A 13 -6.38 -3.27 21.39
N ASN A 14 -7.19 -4.26 21.76
CA ASN A 14 -8.55 -4.34 21.27
C ASN A 14 -9.42 -3.32 22.02
N VAL A 15 -10.22 -2.56 21.27
CA VAL A 15 -11.17 -1.57 21.80
C VAL A 15 -12.59 -2.07 21.54
N THR A 16 -13.43 -2.09 22.56
CA THR A 16 -14.85 -2.41 22.41
C THR A 16 -15.64 -1.16 22.03
N LEU A 17 -16.26 -1.17 20.85
CA LEU A 17 -17.14 -0.10 20.37
C LEU A 17 -18.60 -0.50 20.54
N THR A 18 -19.44 0.40 21.06
CA THR A 18 -20.90 0.26 21.07
C THR A 18 -21.52 1.32 20.17
N VAL A 19 -22.18 0.90 19.09
CA VAL A 19 -22.93 1.80 18.19
C VAL A 19 -24.39 1.81 18.62
N ARG A 20 -24.93 2.99 18.96
CA ARG A 20 -26.31 3.16 19.42
C ARG A 20 -27.16 3.85 18.36
N ASN A 21 -28.48 3.65 18.45
CA ASN A 21 -29.47 4.28 17.58
C ASN A 21 -29.29 3.97 16.08
N VAL A 22 -28.86 2.75 15.74
CA VAL A 22 -28.84 2.28 14.35
C VAL A 22 -30.29 2.07 13.88
N PRO A 23 -30.71 2.67 12.75
CA PRO A 23 -32.04 2.44 12.19
C PRO A 23 -32.30 0.95 11.93
N SER A 24 -33.52 0.47 12.18
CA SER A 24 -33.86 -0.96 12.11
C SER A 24 -33.70 -1.55 10.71
N ASP A 25 -33.95 -0.75 9.67
CA ASP A 25 -33.74 -1.10 8.27
C ASP A 25 -32.24 -1.29 7.96
N VAL A 26 -31.39 -0.41 8.47
CA VAL A 26 -29.92 -0.52 8.35
C VAL A 26 -29.42 -1.77 9.09
N ASP A 27 -29.93 -2.02 10.30
CA ASP A 27 -29.57 -3.20 11.09
C ASP A 27 -29.92 -4.52 10.37
N ALA A 28 -31.08 -4.55 9.71
CA ALA A 28 -31.51 -5.67 8.87
C ALA A 28 -30.58 -5.88 7.66
N MET A 29 -30.16 -4.79 7.00
CA MET A 29 -29.23 -4.90 5.87
C MET A 29 -27.85 -5.38 6.30
N ILE A 30 -27.31 -4.91 7.43
CA ILE A 30 -26.03 -5.40 7.95
C ILE A 30 -26.11 -6.92 8.20
N THR A 31 -27.22 -7.39 8.78
CA THR A 31 -27.43 -8.83 9.02
C THR A 31 -27.47 -9.63 7.72
N MET A 32 -28.17 -9.12 6.71
CA MET A 32 -28.26 -9.75 5.39
C MET A 32 -26.89 -9.82 4.71
N GLN A 33 -26.14 -8.71 4.72
CA GLN A 33 -24.80 -8.64 4.11
C GLN A 33 -23.79 -9.55 4.84
N ALA A 34 -23.82 -9.58 6.18
CA ALA A 34 -23.00 -10.51 6.97
C ALA A 34 -23.30 -11.97 6.60
N ARG A 35 -24.58 -12.32 6.45
CA ARG A 35 -25.01 -13.66 6.02
C ARG A 35 -24.52 -14.00 4.62
N ILE A 36 -24.65 -13.08 3.65
CA ILE A 36 -24.15 -13.28 2.28
C ILE A 36 -22.63 -13.51 2.30
N ALA A 37 -21.90 -12.77 3.14
CA ALA A 37 -20.45 -12.91 3.30
C ALA A 37 -20.04 -14.13 4.15
N GLY A 38 -20.98 -14.93 4.67
CA GLY A 38 -20.69 -16.09 5.52
C GLY A 38 -20.05 -15.73 6.87
N LYS A 39 -20.26 -14.52 7.38
CA LYS A 39 -19.65 -13.98 8.61
C LYS A 39 -20.70 -13.71 9.69
N SER A 40 -20.28 -13.70 10.96
CA SER A 40 -21.12 -13.14 12.02
C SER A 40 -21.32 -11.64 11.80
N LYS A 41 -22.40 -11.07 12.33
CA LYS A 41 -22.67 -9.63 12.22
C LYS A 41 -21.54 -8.78 12.81
N SER A 42 -20.98 -9.22 13.93
CA SER A 42 -19.86 -8.57 14.61
C SER A 42 -18.58 -8.64 13.77
N ASP A 43 -18.26 -9.81 13.20
CA ASP A 43 -17.06 -9.97 12.37
C ASP A 43 -17.17 -9.17 11.06
N PHE A 44 -18.37 -9.13 10.48
CA PHE A 44 -18.65 -8.31 9.30
C PHE A 44 -18.45 -6.82 9.60
N LEU A 45 -19.01 -6.31 10.70
CA LEU A 45 -18.82 -4.92 11.12
C LEU A 45 -17.38 -4.61 11.48
N ASN A 46 -16.68 -5.50 12.19
CA ASN A 46 -15.29 -5.30 12.54
C ASN A 46 -14.41 -5.27 11.28
N ALA A 47 -14.61 -6.20 10.35
CA ALA A 47 -13.93 -6.19 9.06
C ALA A 47 -14.24 -4.92 8.27
N PHE A 48 -15.50 -4.48 8.25
CA PHE A 48 -15.90 -3.23 7.60
C PHE A 48 -15.24 -2.01 8.23
N LEU A 49 -15.23 -1.90 9.57
CA LEU A 49 -14.60 -0.80 10.28
C LEU A 49 -13.08 -0.81 10.10
N THR A 50 -12.45 -1.98 10.13
CA THR A 50 -11.02 -2.14 9.90
C THR A 50 -10.66 -1.79 8.45
N LEU A 51 -11.50 -2.15 7.48
CA LEU A 51 -11.32 -1.75 6.08
C LEU A 51 -11.54 -0.23 5.89
N SER A 52 -12.55 0.33 6.57
CA SER A 52 -12.97 1.73 6.40
C SER A 52 -12.05 2.71 7.12
N PHE A 53 -11.59 2.34 8.32
CA PHE A 53 -10.85 3.21 9.24
C PHE A 53 -9.45 2.69 9.57
N GLY A 54 -9.15 1.43 9.28
CA GLY A 54 -7.79 0.91 9.40
C GLY A 54 -6.92 1.34 8.23
N ASP A 55 -5.63 1.49 8.51
CA ASP A 55 -4.61 1.70 7.48
C ASP A 55 -3.84 0.40 7.28
N LEU A 56 -4.39 -0.48 6.43
CA LEU A 56 -3.82 -1.79 6.16
C LEU A 56 -2.37 -1.68 5.66
N LEU A 57 -2.11 -0.79 4.68
CA LEU A 57 -0.77 -0.58 4.13
C LEU A 57 0.15 0.09 5.15
N GLY A 58 -0.30 1.15 5.83
CA GLY A 58 0.53 1.82 6.84
C GLY A 58 0.92 0.90 7.99
N ASN A 59 -0.01 0.07 8.46
CA ASN A 59 0.28 -0.96 9.46
C ASN A 59 1.31 -1.96 8.94
N PHE A 60 1.11 -2.49 7.72
CA PHE A 60 2.04 -3.43 7.12
C PHE A 60 3.44 -2.82 6.93
N ILE A 61 3.54 -1.58 6.47
CA ILE A 61 4.81 -0.87 6.34
C ILE A 61 5.53 -0.76 7.70
N ARG A 62 4.80 -0.46 8.77
CA ARG A 62 5.37 -0.29 10.12
C ARG A 62 5.86 -1.59 10.75
N THR A 63 5.21 -2.72 10.46
CA THR A 63 5.46 -3.99 11.17
C THR A 63 6.19 -5.05 10.33
N SER A 64 6.22 -4.91 9.00
CA SER A 64 6.75 -5.94 8.11
C SER A 64 8.29 -5.94 8.05
N GLU A 65 8.90 -7.05 8.51
CA GLU A 65 10.34 -7.28 8.34
C GLU A 65 10.77 -7.32 6.88
N LEU A 66 9.89 -7.81 6.00
CA LEU A 66 10.13 -7.83 4.55
C LEU A 66 10.27 -6.41 4.01
N VAL A 67 9.36 -5.50 4.37
CA VAL A 67 9.44 -4.09 3.95
C VAL A 67 10.71 -3.45 4.49
N MET A 68 11.03 -3.67 5.76
CA MET A 68 12.24 -3.12 6.37
C MET A 68 13.53 -3.63 5.67
N LEU A 69 13.57 -4.91 5.30
CA LEU A 69 14.70 -5.49 4.57
C LEU A 69 14.83 -4.86 3.17
N MET A 70 13.73 -4.80 2.42
CA MET A 70 13.73 -4.27 1.06
C MET A 70 14.01 -2.77 1.03
N ASP A 71 13.51 -1.99 1.99
CA ASP A 71 13.83 -0.57 2.10
C ASP A 71 15.34 -0.32 2.21
N LYS A 72 16.06 -1.14 2.99
CA LYS A 72 17.52 -1.05 3.09
C LYS A 72 18.21 -1.38 1.78
N GLU A 73 17.67 -2.35 1.03
CA GLU A 73 18.19 -2.71 -0.27
C GLU A 73 17.97 -1.59 -1.31
N ILE A 74 16.79 -0.96 -1.32
CA ILE A 74 16.50 0.20 -2.17
C ILE A 74 17.38 1.39 -1.81
N ALA A 75 17.57 1.66 -0.53
CA ALA A 75 18.46 2.72 -0.04
C ALA A 75 19.90 2.50 -0.54
N ARG A 76 20.39 1.26 -0.48
CA ARG A 76 21.69 0.87 -1.04
C ARG A 76 21.76 1.10 -2.55
N PHE A 77 20.75 0.65 -3.31
CA PHE A 77 20.72 0.85 -4.77
C PHE A 77 20.66 2.33 -5.17
N ALA A 78 19.92 3.14 -4.42
CA ALA A 78 19.79 4.56 -4.66
C ALA A 78 21.02 5.38 -4.19
N GLY A 79 21.92 4.78 -3.39
CA GLY A 79 23.00 5.51 -2.74
C GLY A 79 22.47 6.58 -1.78
N ARG A 80 21.43 6.23 -1.01
CA ARG A 80 20.71 7.12 -0.09
C ARG A 80 20.52 6.45 1.27
N GLU A 81 20.23 7.26 2.27
CA GLU A 81 19.85 6.79 3.60
C GLU A 81 18.32 6.78 3.76
N LEU A 82 17.83 5.91 4.64
CA LEU A 82 16.43 5.92 5.06
C LEU A 82 16.22 7.00 6.12
N THR A 83 15.07 7.66 6.09
CA THR A 83 14.66 8.57 7.17
C THR A 83 14.53 7.82 8.50
N ALA A 84 14.99 8.48 9.58
CA ALA A 84 14.75 8.01 10.93
C ALA A 84 13.28 8.21 11.36
N GLN A 85 12.63 9.25 10.84
CA GLN A 85 11.27 9.64 11.20
C GLN A 85 10.24 9.11 10.20
N TRP A 86 9.14 8.57 10.73
CA TRP A 86 7.95 8.26 9.97
C TRP A 86 7.27 9.56 9.52
N PHE A 87 7.13 9.76 8.21
CA PHE A 87 6.36 10.87 7.66
C PHE A 87 4.94 10.40 7.41
N GLU A 88 4.03 10.67 8.35
CA GLU A 88 2.60 10.40 8.19
C GLU A 88 1.87 11.74 8.00
N SER A 89 1.29 11.92 6.81
CA SER A 89 0.30 12.97 6.58
C SER A 89 -1.08 12.43 6.97
N GLU A 90 -1.99 13.30 7.40
CA GLU A 90 -3.40 12.93 7.62
C GLU A 90 -4.06 12.34 6.37
N LEU A 91 -3.52 12.63 5.18
CA LEU A 91 -3.97 12.09 3.89
C LEU A 91 -3.39 10.72 3.55
N THR A 92 -2.30 10.28 4.21
CA THR A 92 -1.62 9.00 3.91
C THR A 92 -2.59 7.80 3.98
N PRO A 93 -3.44 7.67 5.01
CA PRO A 93 -4.43 6.59 5.06
C PRO A 93 -5.45 6.63 3.92
N ALA A 94 -5.80 7.82 3.42
CA ALA A 94 -6.73 7.95 2.29
C ALA A 94 -6.11 7.43 0.99
N TYR A 95 -4.86 7.79 0.70
CA TYR A 95 -4.14 7.27 -0.45
C TYR A 95 -3.89 5.76 -0.33
N ASN A 96 -3.56 5.27 0.86
CA ASN A 96 -3.39 3.83 1.10
C ASN A 96 -4.66 3.04 0.76
N ARG A 97 -5.85 3.57 1.07
CA ARG A 97 -7.11 2.93 0.66
C ARG A 97 -7.30 2.90 -0.86
N ILE A 98 -6.89 3.96 -1.57
CA ILE A 98 -6.94 3.99 -3.03
C ILE A 98 -5.99 2.94 -3.63
N TYR A 99 -4.76 2.82 -3.11
CA TYR A 99 -3.84 1.73 -3.48
C TYR A 99 -4.47 0.35 -3.27
N CYS A 100 -5.04 0.08 -2.09
CA CYS A 100 -5.69 -1.19 -1.80
C CYS A 100 -6.84 -1.49 -2.79
N ARG A 101 -7.68 -0.50 -3.07
CA ARG A 101 -8.82 -0.65 -3.99
C ARG A 101 -8.34 -0.94 -5.42
N LEU A 102 -7.42 -0.14 -5.95
CA LEU A 102 -6.97 -0.28 -7.35
C LEU A 102 -6.17 -1.56 -7.58
N LEU A 103 -5.43 -2.03 -6.57
CA LEU A 103 -4.60 -3.23 -6.67
C LEU A 103 -5.27 -4.50 -6.13
N ASN A 104 -6.51 -4.37 -5.63
CA ASN A 104 -7.29 -5.44 -5.00
C ASN A 104 -6.55 -6.11 -3.82
N LEU A 105 -6.11 -5.29 -2.86
CA LEU A 105 -5.42 -5.72 -1.64
C LEU A 105 -6.39 -5.66 -0.46
N GLU A 106 -6.81 -6.81 0.05
CA GLU A 106 -7.83 -6.90 1.10
C GLU A 106 -7.22 -7.21 2.47
N ASN A 107 -6.03 -7.79 2.51
CA ASN A 107 -5.35 -8.23 3.73
C ASN A 107 -3.82 -8.21 3.59
N GLU A 108 -3.11 -8.48 4.69
CA GLU A 108 -1.64 -8.48 4.72
C GLU A 108 -0.99 -9.55 3.81
N GLU A 109 -1.67 -10.69 3.61
CA GLU A 109 -1.15 -11.76 2.74
C GLU A 109 -1.21 -11.35 1.26
N ASP A 110 -2.25 -10.61 0.85
CA ASP A 110 -2.31 -10.03 -0.49
C ASP A 110 -1.17 -9.04 -0.73
N ILE A 111 -0.90 -8.17 0.27
CA ILE A 111 0.20 -7.21 0.22
C ILE A 111 1.55 -7.94 0.11
N LYS A 112 1.74 -8.98 0.92
CA LYS A 112 2.96 -9.79 0.91
C LYS A 112 3.17 -10.48 -0.44
N LYS A 113 2.13 -11.10 -1.00
CA LYS A 113 2.19 -11.74 -2.33
C LYS A 113 2.51 -10.74 -3.43
N MET A 114 1.84 -9.58 -3.42
CA MET A 114 2.09 -8.48 -4.37
C MET A 114 3.54 -7.98 -4.26
N MET A 115 4.03 -7.79 -3.03
CA MET A 115 5.41 -7.34 -2.84
C MET A 115 6.41 -8.37 -3.38
N MET A 116 6.25 -9.63 -3.00
CA MET A 116 7.13 -10.73 -3.43
C MET A 116 7.15 -10.92 -4.94
N SER A 117 6.00 -10.82 -5.62
CA SER A 117 5.92 -10.93 -7.09
C SER A 117 6.59 -9.77 -7.82
N ASN A 118 6.80 -8.64 -7.13
CA ASN A 118 7.37 -7.43 -7.72
C ASN A 118 8.82 -7.12 -7.32
N ILE A 119 9.41 -7.87 -6.37
CA ILE A 119 10.84 -7.74 -5.99
C ILE A 119 11.78 -7.68 -7.21
N PRO A 120 11.65 -8.55 -8.24
CA PRO A 120 12.56 -8.53 -9.39
C PRO A 120 12.60 -7.22 -10.18
N TYR A 121 11.59 -6.36 -10.04
CA TYR A 121 11.48 -5.10 -10.78
C TYR A 121 11.88 -3.87 -9.94
N LEU A 122 12.17 -4.05 -8.65
CA LEU A 122 12.42 -2.93 -7.74
C LEU A 122 13.69 -2.16 -8.08
N GLU A 123 14.74 -2.85 -8.53
CA GLU A 123 15.98 -2.19 -8.93
C GLU A 123 15.74 -1.30 -10.17
N GLN A 124 15.04 -1.82 -11.19
CA GLN A 124 14.64 -1.04 -12.36
C GLN A 124 13.80 0.18 -11.93
N ARG A 125 12.80 -0.02 -11.06
CA ARG A 125 11.95 1.08 -10.59
C ARG A 125 12.73 2.13 -9.82
N THR A 126 13.70 1.71 -9.01
CA THR A 126 14.59 2.62 -8.28
C THR A 126 15.37 3.50 -9.25
N ARG A 127 15.88 2.94 -10.35
CA ARG A 127 16.63 3.69 -11.38
C ARG A 127 15.77 4.68 -12.18
N GLN A 128 14.47 4.44 -12.30
CA GLN A 128 13.53 5.37 -12.94
C GLN A 128 13.38 6.67 -12.11
N ILE A 129 13.58 6.62 -10.80
CA ILE A 129 13.39 7.78 -9.93
C ILE A 129 14.63 8.68 -9.91
N ARG A 130 14.42 9.98 -10.14
CA ARG A 130 15.45 11.01 -9.99
C ARG A 130 15.57 11.43 -8.53
N TYR A 131 16.52 10.87 -7.80
CA TYR A 131 16.80 11.22 -6.39
C TYR A 131 17.63 12.49 -6.20
N SER A 132 17.82 13.33 -7.23
CA SER A 132 18.79 14.45 -7.20
C SER A 132 18.52 15.47 -6.10
N HIS A 133 17.28 15.58 -5.63
CA HIS A 133 16.88 16.50 -4.56
C HIS A 133 16.27 15.81 -3.33
N ILE A 134 16.36 14.47 -3.26
CA ILE A 134 15.82 13.69 -2.15
C ILE A 134 16.98 13.25 -1.26
N PRO A 135 17.18 13.90 -0.09
CA PRO A 135 18.29 13.59 0.80
C PRO A 135 18.10 12.24 1.53
N PHE A 136 16.84 11.88 1.82
CA PHE A 136 16.48 10.64 2.53
C PHE A 136 15.28 9.97 1.88
N LEU A 137 15.29 8.65 1.83
CA LEU A 137 14.14 7.86 1.38
C LEU A 137 13.15 7.63 2.52
N PRO A 138 11.84 7.73 2.29
CA PRO A 138 10.84 7.40 3.30
C PRO A 138 10.85 5.91 3.63
N ARG A 139 10.46 5.55 4.85
CA ARG A 139 10.17 4.16 5.19
C ARG A 139 8.92 3.69 4.45
N GLY A 140 8.90 2.44 4.05
CA GLY A 140 7.89 1.88 3.15
C GLY A 140 8.14 2.18 1.67
N ILE A 141 9.26 2.82 1.31
CA ILE A 141 9.56 3.14 -0.10
C ILE A 141 9.53 1.90 -0.97
N SER A 142 10.08 0.77 -0.50
CA SER A 142 10.09 -0.49 -1.26
C SER A 142 8.68 -0.98 -1.58
N LEU A 143 7.72 -0.81 -0.67
CA LEU A 143 6.33 -1.17 -0.90
C LEU A 143 5.67 -0.22 -1.90
N THR A 144 5.93 1.08 -1.80
CA THR A 144 5.45 2.06 -2.79
C THR A 144 5.98 1.75 -4.19
N LEU A 145 7.26 1.39 -4.31
CA LEU A 145 7.85 0.98 -5.58
C LEU A 145 7.24 -0.33 -6.08
N ALA A 146 7.01 -1.30 -5.19
CA ALA A 146 6.36 -2.57 -5.53
C ALA A 146 4.94 -2.35 -6.06
N MET A 147 4.16 -1.46 -5.44
CA MET A 147 2.81 -1.11 -5.89
C MET A 147 2.81 -0.45 -7.28
N PHE A 148 3.81 0.38 -7.59
CA PHE A 148 3.98 0.92 -8.94
C PHE A 148 4.29 -0.19 -9.96
N CYS A 149 5.20 -1.11 -9.61
CA CYS A 149 5.50 -2.29 -10.44
C CYS A 149 4.27 -3.19 -10.62
N GLU A 150 3.44 -3.34 -9.58
CA GLU A 150 2.20 -4.10 -9.66
C GLU A 150 1.21 -3.43 -10.62
N ALA A 151 1.02 -2.12 -10.51
CA ALA A 151 0.16 -1.35 -11.41
C ALA A 151 0.55 -1.54 -12.89
N ALA A 152 1.86 -1.56 -13.20
CA ALA A 152 2.33 -1.82 -14.56
C ALA A 152 1.84 -3.18 -15.11
N GLY A 153 1.63 -4.18 -14.25
CA GLY A 153 1.08 -5.49 -14.64
C GLY A 153 -0.43 -5.52 -14.89
N ARG A 154 -1.16 -4.44 -14.59
CA ARG A 154 -2.62 -4.39 -14.69
C ARG A 154 -3.12 -3.98 -16.08
N ASP A 155 -4.43 -3.96 -16.24
CA ASP A 155 -5.10 -3.51 -17.45
C ASP A 155 -5.05 -1.98 -17.59
N LYS A 156 -5.41 -1.48 -18.78
CA LYS A 156 -5.31 -0.05 -19.13
C LYS A 156 -6.15 0.85 -18.22
N GLN A 157 -7.33 0.38 -17.82
CA GLN A 157 -8.25 1.17 -17.00
C GLN A 157 -7.72 1.30 -15.58
N THR A 158 -7.21 0.21 -15.01
CA THR A 158 -6.56 0.24 -13.70
C THR A 158 -5.33 1.15 -13.68
N ILE A 159 -4.50 1.11 -14.73
CA ILE A 159 -3.32 1.97 -14.85
C ILE A 159 -3.71 3.45 -14.95
N ALA A 160 -4.75 3.78 -15.72
CA ALA A 160 -5.26 5.16 -15.81
C ALA A 160 -5.77 5.66 -14.45
N GLY A 161 -6.56 4.87 -13.73
CA GLY A 161 -7.01 5.22 -12.38
C GLY A 161 -5.86 5.38 -11.38
N PHE A 162 -4.81 4.58 -11.52
CA PHE A 162 -3.59 4.71 -10.72
C PHE A 162 -2.86 6.02 -10.97
N TYR A 163 -2.84 6.52 -12.21
CA TYR A 163 -2.33 7.85 -12.51
C TYR A 163 -3.24 8.93 -11.89
N ASP A 164 -4.50 8.96 -12.29
CA ASP A 164 -5.44 10.04 -11.98
C ASP A 164 -5.63 10.25 -10.47
N GLU A 165 -5.58 9.18 -9.68
CA GLU A 165 -5.87 9.24 -8.24
C GLU A 165 -4.63 9.28 -7.33
N LEU A 166 -3.48 8.76 -7.78
CA LEU A 166 -2.29 8.58 -6.92
C LEU A 166 -1.02 9.23 -7.47
N TRP A 167 -0.84 9.28 -8.79
CA TRP A 167 0.40 9.72 -9.44
C TRP A 167 0.24 10.95 -10.33
N PHE A 168 -0.90 11.65 -10.25
CA PHE A 168 -1.25 12.83 -11.05
C PHE A 168 -0.26 14.00 -10.94
N VAL A 169 0.57 14.02 -9.90
CA VAL A 169 1.63 15.02 -9.70
C VAL A 169 2.87 14.76 -10.56
N VAL A 170 3.02 13.53 -11.08
CA VAL A 170 4.07 13.19 -12.03
C VAL A 170 3.61 13.57 -13.43
N ASP A 171 4.54 14.05 -14.26
CA ASP A 171 4.28 14.27 -15.67
C ASP A 171 3.70 13.01 -16.33
N LYS A 172 2.62 13.19 -17.10
CA LYS A 172 1.84 12.06 -17.63
C LYS A 172 2.67 11.23 -18.61
N GLU A 173 3.39 11.88 -19.52
CA GLU A 173 4.26 11.20 -20.49
C GLU A 173 5.35 10.41 -19.76
N GLN A 174 5.96 11.01 -18.73
CA GLN A 174 6.92 10.33 -17.87
C GLN A 174 6.33 9.11 -17.19
N PHE A 175 5.16 9.24 -16.57
CA PHE A 175 4.49 8.12 -15.88
C PHE A 175 4.26 6.94 -16.83
N TYR A 176 3.66 7.19 -18.01
CA TYR A 176 3.34 6.11 -18.95
C TYR A 176 4.59 5.50 -19.59
N ARG A 177 5.65 6.28 -19.83
CA ARG A 177 6.94 5.75 -20.26
C ARG A 177 7.51 4.78 -19.23
N GLU A 178 7.53 5.17 -17.95
CA GLU A 178 8.04 4.33 -16.86
C GLU A 178 7.20 3.06 -16.66
N ILE A 179 5.88 3.15 -16.80
CA ILE A 179 4.97 1.99 -16.82
C ILE A 179 5.29 1.06 -17.99
N ASN A 180 5.48 1.59 -19.20
CA ASN A 180 5.77 0.78 -20.38
C ASN A 180 7.10 0.04 -20.27
N GLU A 181 8.14 0.67 -19.73
CA GLU A 181 9.42 -0.01 -19.45
C GLU A 181 9.24 -1.22 -18.50
N LEU A 182 8.38 -1.10 -17.49
CA LEU A 182 8.07 -2.20 -16.56
C LEU A 182 7.19 -3.26 -17.21
N ARG A 183 6.23 -2.87 -18.06
CA ARG A 183 5.41 -3.79 -18.86
C ARG A 183 6.26 -4.64 -19.77
N MET A 184 7.22 -4.03 -20.46
CA MET A 184 8.17 -4.75 -21.31
C MET A 184 9.02 -5.74 -20.49
N ALA A 185 9.51 -5.33 -19.30
CA ALA A 185 10.22 -6.25 -18.40
C ALA A 185 9.34 -7.43 -17.94
N LYS A 186 8.03 -7.20 -17.79
CA LYS A 186 7.00 -8.22 -17.49
C LYS A 186 6.50 -8.99 -18.71
N LYS A 187 7.04 -8.74 -19.91
CA LYS A 187 6.62 -9.33 -21.19
C LYS A 187 5.15 -9.06 -21.55
N LEU A 188 4.67 -7.86 -21.21
CA LEU A 188 3.34 -7.35 -21.55
C LEU A 188 3.44 -6.30 -22.67
N GLU A 189 2.36 -6.16 -23.44
CA GLU A 189 2.26 -5.14 -24.48
C GLU A 189 2.31 -3.72 -23.89
N SER A 190 3.03 -2.83 -24.56
CA SER A 190 3.07 -1.41 -24.19
C SER A 190 1.72 -0.72 -24.43
N LEU A 191 1.45 0.29 -23.61
CA LEU A 191 0.31 1.19 -23.79
C LEU A 191 0.63 2.22 -24.88
N PRO A 192 -0.39 2.75 -25.59
CA PRO A 192 -0.21 3.85 -26.53
C PRO A 192 0.43 5.06 -25.84
N GLU A 193 1.16 5.86 -26.61
CA GLU A 193 1.67 7.15 -26.14
C GLU A 193 0.50 8.10 -25.83
N HIS A 194 0.65 8.91 -24.77
CA HIS A 194 -0.40 9.73 -24.17
C HIS A 194 -0.02 11.20 -24.13
#